data_AF-A0A839Y5A7-F1
#
_entry.id   AF-A0A839Y5A7-F1
#
_cell.length_a   1.000
_cell.length_b   1.000
_cell.length_c   1.000
_cell.angle_alpha   90.00
_cell.angle_beta   90.00
_cell.angle_gamma   90.00
#
_symmetry.space_group_name_H-M   'P 1'
#
loop_
_entity.id
_entity.type
_entity.pdbx_description
1 polymer ?
#
loop_
_entity_poly.entity_id
_entity_poly.type
_entity_poly.pdbx_seq_one_letter_code
_entity_poly.pdbx_strand_id
1 'polypeptide(L)'
;MSTRGAQAADPVTARLTGWVEPVVAAAGYDLEELVVRPAGQRSVVRVVVDRDAGVSLDDVAELSRALSELLDAEDEALGRSPYVLEVTSPGVDRPLTAPRHWRRNVGRLVSVAVGPQGSAEQLTARVLRVEDDGVVLGVEKGGTKKGQVRRAVGERTVRWAELGEARVQVEFTRPAGHRDAALVHEPDETDDETDDDTDETDDDSDEDDIDELGSGLDPEDMHDEHHPAGSDVADASGRTGRPAPRRAPQDSRPRRGGRK
;
A
#
# COMPACT_ATOMS: atom_id res chain seq x y z
N MET A 1 8.20 22.33 -14.13
CA MET A 1 7.43 21.45 -15.04
C MET A 1 8.10 20.10 -15.06
N SER A 2 7.76 19.23 -14.12
CA SER A 2 8.27 17.85 -14.11
C SER A 2 7.23 16.99 -14.80
N THR A 3 7.51 16.61 -16.04
CA THR A 3 6.77 15.59 -16.77
C THR A 3 6.93 14.28 -16.02
N ARG A 4 5.86 13.82 -15.35
CA ARG A 4 5.74 12.44 -14.86
C ARG A 4 5.74 11.57 -16.11
N GLY A 5 6.90 11.00 -16.45
CA GLY A 5 6.96 10.01 -17.51
C GLY A 5 6.00 8.89 -17.15
N ALA A 6 5.01 8.64 -18.01
CA ALA A 6 4.36 7.35 -18.04
C ALA A 6 5.46 6.35 -18.37
N GLN A 7 6.06 5.79 -17.32
CA GLN A 7 7.05 4.74 -17.45
C GLN A 7 6.30 3.59 -18.11
N ALA A 8 6.68 3.23 -19.34
CA ALA A 8 6.16 2.05 -19.99
C ALA A 8 6.23 0.90 -18.99
N ALA A 9 5.12 0.18 -18.80
CA ALA A 9 5.07 -0.94 -17.87
C ALA A 9 6.25 -1.85 -18.20
N ASP A 10 7.09 -2.11 -17.20
CA ASP A 10 8.24 -3.00 -17.32
C ASP A 10 7.74 -4.32 -17.95
N PRO A 11 8.36 -4.85 -19.02
CA PRO A 11 7.91 -6.08 -19.67
C PRO A 11 7.74 -7.25 -18.70
N VAL A 12 8.54 -7.30 -17.63
CA VAL A 12 8.39 -8.29 -16.56
C VAL A 12 7.08 -8.07 -15.80
N THR A 13 6.80 -6.83 -15.41
CA THR A 13 5.54 -6.44 -14.75
C THR A 13 4.33 -6.79 -15.62
N ALA A 14 4.36 -6.46 -16.91
CA ALA A 14 3.25 -6.75 -17.82
C ALA A 14 2.99 -8.25 -17.98
N ARG A 15 4.05 -9.07 -18.03
CA ARG A 15 3.93 -10.54 -18.07
C ARG A 15 3.31 -11.09 -16.78
N LEU A 16 3.80 -10.65 -15.62
CA LEU A 16 3.29 -11.09 -14.31
C LEU A 16 1.83 -10.68 -14.10
N THR A 17 1.43 -9.48 -14.53
CA THR A 17 0.04 -9.04 -14.49
C THR A 17 -0.87 -10.05 -15.19
N GLY A 18 -0.46 -10.60 -16.34
CA GLY A 18 -1.25 -11.59 -17.08
C GLY A 18 -1.51 -12.91 -16.32
N TRP A 19 -0.71 -13.22 -15.30
CA TRP A 19 -0.89 -14.41 -14.46
C TRP A 19 -1.55 -14.11 -13.13
N VAL A 20 -1.15 -13.00 -12.51
CA VAL A 20 -1.65 -12.58 -11.21
C VAL A 20 -3.10 -12.11 -11.28
N GLU A 21 -3.46 -11.34 -12.32
CA GLU A 21 -4.81 -10.77 -12.45
C GLU A 21 -5.92 -11.84 -12.48
N PRO A 22 -5.80 -12.96 -13.24
CA PRO A 22 -6.78 -14.05 -13.19
C PRO A 22 -6.95 -14.68 -11.80
N VAL A 23 -5.85 -14.88 -11.07
CA VAL A 23 -5.89 -15.51 -9.73
C VAL A 23 -6.54 -14.57 -8.73
N VAL A 24 -6.16 -13.28 -8.75
CA VAL A 24 -6.76 -12.24 -7.92
C VAL A 24 -8.27 -12.11 -8.20
N ALA A 25 -8.65 -12.10 -9.48
CA ALA A 25 -10.05 -12.02 -9.89
C ALA A 25 -10.86 -13.27 -9.50
N ALA A 26 -10.29 -14.47 -9.65
CA ALA A 26 -10.93 -15.72 -9.24
C ALA A 26 -11.18 -15.80 -7.74
N ALA A 27 -10.29 -15.19 -6.94
CA ALA A 27 -10.44 -15.06 -5.50
C ALA A 27 -11.39 -13.92 -5.08
N GLY A 28 -11.99 -13.19 -6.03
CA GLY A 28 -12.97 -12.13 -5.75
C GLY A 28 -12.37 -10.77 -5.42
N TYR A 29 -11.13 -10.52 -5.83
CA TYR A 29 -10.43 -9.25 -5.63
C TYR A 29 -10.18 -8.52 -6.96
N ASP A 30 -10.02 -7.20 -6.88
CA ASP A 30 -9.50 -6.35 -7.93
C ASP A 30 -7.97 -6.22 -7.80
N LEU A 31 -7.23 -6.40 -8.90
CA LEU A 31 -5.81 -6.06 -8.95
C LEU A 31 -5.64 -4.55 -9.15
N GLU A 32 -5.20 -3.86 -8.09
CA GLU A 32 -5.07 -2.39 -8.06
C GLU A 32 -3.68 -1.89 -8.50
N GLU A 33 -2.65 -2.70 -8.28
CA GLU A 33 -1.28 -2.41 -8.71
C GLU A 33 -0.45 -3.69 -8.71
N LEU A 34 0.41 -3.86 -9.70
CA LEU A 34 1.51 -4.82 -9.66
C LEU A 34 2.78 -4.08 -10.02
N VAL A 35 3.79 -4.20 -9.18
CA VAL A 35 5.07 -3.54 -9.38
C VAL A 35 6.20 -4.51 -9.06
N VAL A 36 7.12 -4.66 -10.01
CA VAL A 36 8.41 -5.30 -9.75
C VAL A 36 9.49 -4.25 -9.58
N ARG A 37 10.29 -4.37 -8.53
CA ARG A 37 11.44 -3.51 -8.27
C ARG A 37 12.68 -4.36 -7.96
N PRO A 38 13.85 -4.02 -8.52
CA PRO A 38 15.11 -4.63 -8.09
C PRO A 38 15.46 -4.18 -6.66
N ALA A 39 15.98 -5.11 -5.85
CA ALA A 39 16.39 -4.88 -4.47
C ALA A 39 17.69 -5.67 -4.17
N GLY A 40 18.83 -5.14 -4.62
CA GLY A 40 20.11 -5.83 -4.48
C GLY A 40 20.17 -7.11 -5.31
N GLN A 41 20.38 -8.26 -4.66
CA GLN A 41 20.42 -9.59 -5.29
C GLN A 41 19.05 -10.26 -5.41
N ARG A 42 17.98 -9.58 -5.00
CA ARG A 42 16.60 -10.07 -5.06
C ARG A 42 15.70 -9.04 -5.75
N SER A 43 14.49 -9.44 -6.11
CA SER A 43 13.43 -8.53 -6.54
C SER A 43 12.36 -8.40 -5.44
N VAL A 44 11.61 -7.31 -5.47
CA VAL A 44 10.37 -7.13 -4.70
C VAL A 44 9.22 -7.12 -5.68
N VAL A 45 8.27 -8.03 -5.50
CA VAL A 45 7.02 -8.11 -6.25
C VAL A 45 5.93 -7.58 -5.33
N ARG A 46 5.50 -6.35 -5.55
CA ARG A 46 4.44 -5.71 -4.77
C ARG A 46 3.11 -5.82 -5.50
N VAL A 47 2.15 -6.45 -4.85
CA VAL A 47 0.79 -6.68 -5.35
C VAL A 47 -0.18 -5.93 -4.44
N VAL A 48 -0.90 -4.98 -5.00
CA VAL A 48 -1.93 -4.22 -4.29
C VAL A 48 -3.28 -4.75 -4.75
N VAL A 49 -4.10 -5.18 -3.80
CA VAL A 49 -5.41 -5.81 -4.05
C VAL A 49 -6.51 -5.11 -3.30
N ASP A 50 -7.69 -5.12 -3.88
CA ASP A 50 -8.85 -4.53 -3.24
C ASP A 50 -10.14 -5.34 -3.46
N ARG A 51 -11.17 -5.05 -2.69
CA ARG A 51 -12.55 -5.45 -2.94
C ARG A 51 -13.49 -4.44 -2.27
N ASP A 52 -14.74 -4.39 -2.73
CA ASP A 52 -15.74 -3.45 -2.21
C ASP A 52 -15.96 -3.59 -0.68
N ALA A 53 -15.86 -4.80 -0.13
CA ALA A 53 -15.97 -5.07 1.31
C ALA A 53 -14.72 -4.71 2.13
N GLY A 54 -13.63 -4.28 1.47
CA GLY A 54 -12.31 -4.14 2.08
C GLY A 54 -11.58 -5.48 2.24
N VAL A 55 -10.28 -5.42 2.48
CA VAL A 55 -9.39 -6.59 2.58
C VAL A 55 -8.90 -6.72 4.01
N SER A 56 -9.17 -7.86 4.66
CA SER A 56 -8.68 -8.20 6.01
C SER A 56 -7.26 -8.78 5.96
N LEU A 57 -6.65 -9.00 7.12
CA LEU A 57 -5.31 -9.60 7.19
C LEU A 57 -5.32 -11.07 6.77
N ASP A 58 -6.38 -11.81 7.07
CA ASP A 58 -6.52 -13.22 6.69
C ASP A 58 -6.69 -13.34 5.17
N ASP A 59 -7.47 -12.44 4.56
CA ASP A 59 -7.59 -12.34 3.10
C ASP A 59 -6.23 -12.11 2.43
N VAL A 60 -5.41 -11.21 2.99
CA VAL A 60 -4.05 -10.95 2.50
C VAL A 60 -3.18 -12.18 2.65
N ALA A 61 -3.27 -12.90 3.77
CA ALA A 61 -2.47 -14.10 4.02
C ALA A 61 -2.81 -15.23 3.05
N GLU A 62 -4.10 -15.50 2.82
CA GLU A 62 -4.57 -16.51 1.87
C GLU A 62 -4.13 -16.16 0.44
N LEU A 63 -4.37 -14.92 0.01
CA LEU A 63 -3.99 -14.49 -1.33
C LEU A 63 -2.47 -14.49 -1.53
N SER A 64 -1.70 -14.14 -0.50
CA SER A 64 -0.23 -14.22 -0.54
C SER A 64 0.27 -15.63 -0.79
N ARG A 65 -0.34 -16.66 -0.16
CA ARG A 65 0.01 -18.07 -0.41
C ARG A 65 -0.28 -18.47 -1.85
N ALA A 66 -1.50 -18.19 -2.33
CA ALA A 66 -1.90 -18.51 -3.70
C ALA A 66 -1.01 -17.83 -4.76
N LEU A 67 -0.64 -16.57 -4.53
CA LEU A 67 0.25 -15.84 -5.41
C LEU A 67 1.68 -16.34 -5.34
N SER A 68 2.18 -16.74 -4.15
CA SER A 68 3.51 -17.36 -4.03
C SER A 68 3.58 -18.65 -4.83
N GLU A 69 2.60 -19.55 -4.67
CA GLU A 69 2.56 -20.82 -5.40
C GLU A 69 2.54 -20.61 -6.93
N LEU A 70 1.74 -19.64 -7.39
CA LEU A 70 1.71 -19.24 -8.80
C LEU A 70 3.08 -18.75 -9.29
N LEU A 71 3.71 -17.85 -8.54
CA LEU A 71 4.98 -17.24 -8.93
C LEU A 71 6.12 -18.27 -8.89
N ASP A 72 6.11 -19.20 -7.94
CA ASP A 72 7.09 -20.28 -7.83
C ASP A 72 6.93 -21.30 -8.98
N ALA A 73 5.71 -21.57 -9.43
CA ALA A 73 5.46 -22.40 -10.61
C ALA A 73 5.96 -21.74 -11.91
N GLU A 74 5.96 -20.41 -11.97
CA GLU A 74 6.38 -19.60 -13.11
C GLU A 74 7.80 -19.02 -12.96
N ASP A 75 8.61 -19.52 -12.01
CA ASP A 75 9.91 -18.96 -11.59
C ASP A 75 10.91 -18.70 -12.75
N GLU A 76 10.82 -19.47 -13.83
CA GLU A 76 11.63 -19.25 -15.04
C GLU A 76 11.42 -17.86 -15.66
N ALA A 77 10.28 -17.23 -15.42
CA ALA A 77 9.93 -15.92 -15.94
C ALA A 77 10.42 -14.73 -15.10
N LEU A 78 10.70 -14.96 -13.83
CA LEU A 78 11.34 -13.99 -12.93
C LEU A 78 12.87 -14.00 -13.08
N GLY A 79 13.40 -14.82 -13.98
CA GLY A 79 14.84 -14.90 -14.24
C GLY A 79 15.62 -15.64 -13.14
N ARG A 80 14.96 -16.55 -12.40
CA ARG A 80 15.53 -17.37 -11.32
C ARG A 80 16.21 -16.59 -10.19
N SER A 81 15.92 -15.28 -10.09
CA SER A 81 16.42 -14.45 -9.02
C SER A 81 15.44 -14.52 -7.85
N PRO A 82 15.92 -14.71 -6.59
CA PRO A 82 15.03 -14.71 -5.43
C PRO A 82 14.16 -13.45 -5.39
N TYR A 83 12.93 -13.59 -4.90
CA TYR A 83 12.00 -12.47 -4.77
C TYR A 83 11.42 -12.37 -3.36
N VAL A 84 10.89 -11.20 -3.02
CA VAL A 84 10.05 -10.95 -1.85
C VAL A 84 8.69 -10.55 -2.38
N LEU A 85 7.65 -11.30 -2.01
CA LEU A 85 6.26 -10.96 -2.31
C LEU A 85 5.71 -10.05 -1.20
N GLU A 86 5.17 -8.91 -1.61
CA GLU A 86 4.44 -8.00 -0.73
C GLU A 86 2.99 -7.89 -1.22
N VAL A 87 2.04 -8.46 -0.48
CA VAL A 87 0.60 -8.31 -0.75
C VAL A 87 0.02 -7.30 0.23
N THR A 88 -0.69 -6.31 -0.28
CA THR A 88 -1.26 -5.24 0.57
C THR A 88 -2.57 -4.69 -0.01
N SER A 89 -3.33 -3.98 0.82
CA SER A 89 -4.48 -3.21 0.36
C SER A 89 -4.07 -1.77 0.01
N PRO A 90 -4.85 -1.04 -0.82
CA PRO A 90 -4.57 0.35 -1.12
C PRO A 90 -4.51 1.24 0.14
N GLY A 91 -3.48 2.07 0.21
CA GLY A 91 -3.41 3.14 1.22
C GLY A 91 -4.42 4.27 0.97
N VAL A 92 -4.69 5.05 2.01
CA VAL A 92 -5.73 6.12 2.01
C VAL A 92 -5.41 7.35 1.14
N ASP A 93 -4.17 7.52 0.70
CA ASP A 93 -3.74 8.69 -0.11
C ASP A 93 -3.90 8.46 -1.63
N ARG A 94 -4.40 7.28 -2.04
CA ARG A 94 -4.58 6.95 -3.45
C ARG A 94 -5.72 7.78 -4.06
N PRO A 95 -5.55 8.31 -5.29
CA PRO A 95 -6.62 9.02 -5.96
C PRO A 95 -7.78 8.10 -6.36
N LEU A 96 -9.02 8.61 -6.25
CA LEU A 96 -10.23 7.89 -6.66
C LEU A 96 -10.47 8.08 -8.16
N THR A 97 -9.89 7.20 -8.98
CA THR A 97 -9.95 7.27 -10.44
C THR A 97 -11.00 6.37 -11.09
N ALA A 98 -11.40 5.27 -10.45
CA ALA A 98 -12.38 4.31 -11.00
C ALA A 98 -13.64 4.22 -10.13
N PRO A 99 -14.82 3.85 -10.69
CA PRO A 99 -16.07 3.73 -9.93
C PRO A 99 -15.97 2.82 -8.69
N ARG A 100 -15.18 1.74 -8.76
CA ARG A 100 -14.93 0.86 -7.59
C ARG A 100 -14.24 1.58 -6.43
N HIS A 101 -13.32 2.50 -6.70
CA HIS A 101 -12.67 3.29 -5.65
C HIS A 101 -13.71 4.13 -4.91
N TRP A 102 -14.71 4.67 -5.62
CA TRP A 102 -15.81 5.41 -5.01
C TRP A 102 -16.74 4.52 -4.20
N ARG A 103 -17.04 3.31 -4.69
CA ARG A 103 -17.91 2.33 -4.00
C ARG A 103 -17.35 1.94 -2.63
N ARG A 104 -16.06 1.57 -2.57
CA ARG A 104 -15.39 1.23 -1.30
C ARG A 104 -15.32 2.39 -0.31
N ASN A 105 -15.30 3.64 -0.80
CA ASN A 105 -15.18 4.82 0.04
C ASN A 105 -16.53 5.46 0.40
N VAL A 106 -17.65 4.77 0.17
CA VAL A 106 -18.96 5.18 0.70
C VAL A 106 -18.88 5.40 2.21
N GLY A 107 -19.43 6.52 2.68
CA GLY A 107 -19.37 6.98 4.06
C GLY A 107 -18.12 7.78 4.42
N ARG A 108 -17.06 7.78 3.61
CA ARG A 108 -15.82 8.51 3.87
C ARG A 108 -15.85 9.93 3.33
N LEU A 109 -15.10 10.82 3.98
CA LEU A 109 -14.90 12.19 3.51
C LEU A 109 -13.87 12.20 2.38
N VAL A 110 -14.14 12.92 1.30
CA VAL A 110 -13.24 13.08 0.15
C VAL A 110 -13.03 14.56 -0.15
N SER A 111 -11.86 14.87 -0.70
CA SER A 111 -11.58 16.13 -1.37
C SER A 111 -11.51 15.84 -2.86
N VAL A 112 -12.43 16.40 -3.64
CA VAL A 112 -12.59 16.15 -5.08
C VAL A 112 -12.73 17.44 -5.86
N ALA A 113 -12.03 17.54 -6.98
CA ALA A 113 -12.25 18.60 -7.95
C ALA A 113 -13.49 18.26 -8.80
N VAL A 114 -14.44 19.19 -8.92
CA VAL A 114 -15.72 19.01 -9.62
C VAL A 114 -15.92 20.13 -10.65
N GLY A 115 -16.36 19.79 -11.85
CA GLY A 115 -16.75 20.74 -12.90
C GLY A 115 -16.43 20.23 -14.30
N PRO A 116 -16.62 21.05 -15.35
CA PRO A 116 -16.20 20.69 -16.69
C PRO A 116 -14.72 20.28 -16.69
N GLN A 117 -14.42 19.07 -17.15
CA GLN A 117 -13.06 18.51 -17.15
C GLN A 117 -12.43 18.41 -15.73
N GLY A 118 -13.25 18.36 -14.67
CA GLY A 118 -12.78 18.10 -13.31
C GLY A 118 -11.99 19.24 -12.65
N SER A 119 -12.22 20.51 -13.02
CA SER A 119 -11.35 21.62 -12.55
C SER A 119 -12.06 22.91 -12.11
N ALA A 120 -13.38 22.95 -12.01
CA ALA A 120 -14.08 24.21 -11.69
C ALA A 120 -14.09 24.56 -10.20
N GLU A 121 -14.19 23.56 -9.31
CA GLU A 121 -14.39 23.75 -7.88
C GLU A 121 -13.75 22.62 -7.06
N GLN A 122 -12.97 22.94 -6.03
CA GLN A 122 -12.54 21.93 -5.05
C GLN A 122 -13.63 21.74 -3.99
N LEU A 123 -14.17 20.53 -3.91
CA LEU A 123 -15.25 20.17 -3.03
C LEU A 123 -14.76 19.20 -1.95
N THR A 124 -15.06 19.50 -0.69
CA THR A 124 -14.95 18.51 0.40
C THR A 124 -16.34 17.99 0.73
N ALA A 125 -16.56 16.69 0.57
CA ALA A 125 -17.87 16.08 0.72
C ALA A 125 -17.76 14.62 1.16
N ARG A 126 -18.82 14.09 1.76
CA ARG A 126 -18.92 12.68 2.12
C ARG A 126 -19.49 11.88 0.95
N VAL A 127 -18.90 10.74 0.61
CA VAL A 127 -19.47 9.85 -0.41
C VAL A 127 -20.72 9.18 0.17
N LEU A 128 -21.88 9.37 -0.44
CA LEU A 128 -23.14 8.80 0.06
C LEU A 128 -23.48 7.49 -0.63
N ARG A 129 -23.37 7.47 -1.97
CA ARG A 129 -23.61 6.30 -2.82
C ARG A 129 -22.98 6.51 -4.19
N VAL A 130 -22.77 5.41 -4.90
CA VAL A 130 -22.33 5.39 -6.30
C VAL A 130 -23.50 4.98 -7.18
N GLU A 131 -23.65 5.65 -8.31
CA GLU A 131 -24.65 5.39 -9.35
C GLU A 131 -23.91 5.03 -10.65
N ASP A 132 -24.64 4.54 -11.67
CA ASP A 132 -24.00 4.08 -12.90
C ASP A 132 -23.29 5.21 -13.68
N ASP A 133 -23.83 6.44 -13.63
CA ASP A 133 -23.32 7.60 -14.36
C ASP A 133 -22.56 8.61 -13.49
N GLY A 134 -22.40 8.33 -12.19
CA GLY A 134 -21.68 9.22 -11.28
C GLY A 134 -21.69 8.81 -9.81
N VAL A 135 -21.49 9.81 -8.95
CA VAL A 135 -21.44 9.65 -7.49
C VAL A 135 -22.28 10.71 -6.81
N VAL A 136 -22.97 10.32 -5.74
CA VAL A 136 -23.74 11.25 -4.91
C VAL A 136 -22.92 11.63 -3.68
N LEU A 137 -22.70 12.93 -3.54
CA LEU A 137 -21.85 13.53 -2.52
C LEU A 137 -22.67 14.36 -1.55
N GLY A 138 -22.50 14.12 -0.26
CA GLY A 138 -23.03 14.95 0.83
C GLY A 138 -22.11 16.14 1.02
N VAL A 139 -22.50 17.31 0.52
CA VAL A 139 -21.70 18.53 0.58
C VAL A 139 -21.76 19.12 1.97
N GLU A 140 -20.62 19.20 2.64
CA GLU A 140 -20.51 19.90 3.92
C GLU A 140 -20.24 21.39 3.67
N LYS A 141 -21.08 22.26 4.22
CA LYS A 141 -20.84 23.71 4.26
C LYS A 141 -20.74 24.14 5.73
N GLY A 142 -19.63 24.74 6.12
CA GLY A 142 -19.42 25.33 7.44
C GLY A 142 -18.22 24.76 8.20
N GLY A 143 -17.66 25.56 9.11
CA GLY A 143 -16.50 25.22 9.94
C GLY A 143 -15.14 25.77 9.49
N THR A 144 -15.04 27.01 8.99
CA THR A 144 -13.75 27.72 8.85
C THR A 144 -13.16 28.15 10.21
N LYS A 145 -13.89 27.95 11.31
CA LYS A 145 -13.46 28.24 12.68
C LYS A 145 -13.43 26.98 13.53
N LYS A 146 -12.40 26.87 14.39
CA LYS A 146 -12.21 25.78 15.36
C LYS A 146 -13.47 25.64 16.23
N GLY A 147 -14.12 24.48 16.19
CA GLY A 147 -15.27 24.14 17.03
C GLY A 147 -16.65 24.18 16.36
N GLN A 148 -16.77 24.52 15.07
CA GLN A 148 -18.06 24.41 14.37
C GLN A 148 -18.28 22.99 13.81
N VAL A 149 -19.40 22.38 14.16
CA VAL A 149 -19.83 21.09 13.59
C VAL A 149 -20.12 21.29 12.11
N ARG A 150 -19.39 20.55 11.25
CA ARG A 150 -19.72 20.46 9.83
C ARG A 150 -21.03 19.67 9.70
N ARG A 151 -22.03 20.27 9.05
CA ARG A 151 -23.29 19.58 8.73
C ARG A 151 -23.37 19.43 7.21
N ALA A 152 -23.88 18.28 6.76
CA ALA A 152 -24.25 18.11 5.36
C ALA A 152 -25.35 19.12 5.02
N VAL A 153 -25.06 20.02 4.07
CA VAL A 153 -25.96 21.11 3.66
C VAL A 153 -26.80 20.70 2.44
N GLY A 154 -26.46 19.60 1.76
CA GLY A 154 -27.26 18.99 0.71
C GLY A 154 -26.54 17.85 0.01
N GLU A 155 -27.29 17.07 -0.78
CA GLU A 155 -26.74 16.08 -1.71
C GLU A 155 -26.43 16.74 -3.06
N ARG A 156 -25.32 16.35 -3.68
CA ARG A 156 -24.93 16.74 -5.04
C ARG A 156 -24.54 15.50 -5.81
N THR A 157 -25.28 15.18 -6.87
CA THR A 157 -24.88 14.17 -7.86
C THR A 157 -23.86 14.79 -8.81
N VAL A 158 -22.72 14.12 -8.98
CA VAL A 158 -21.64 14.52 -9.89
C VAL A 158 -21.37 13.38 -10.86
N ARG A 159 -21.41 13.68 -12.16
CA ARG A 159 -21.15 12.68 -13.21
C ARG A 159 -19.68 12.31 -13.28
N TRP A 160 -19.37 11.10 -13.75
CA TRP A 160 -17.97 10.66 -13.94
C TRP A 160 -17.13 11.65 -14.76
N ALA A 161 -17.72 12.23 -15.81
CA ALA A 161 -17.05 13.20 -16.69
C ALA A 161 -16.76 14.57 -16.03
N GLU A 162 -17.39 14.86 -14.90
CA GLU A 162 -17.23 16.11 -14.16
C GLU A 162 -16.30 15.95 -12.94
N LEU A 163 -15.88 14.73 -12.63
CA LEU A 163 -14.92 14.45 -11.56
C LEU A 163 -13.49 14.65 -12.06
N GLY A 164 -12.72 15.38 -11.28
CA GLY A 164 -11.27 15.51 -11.43
C GLY A 164 -10.52 14.72 -10.36
N GLU A 165 -9.37 15.24 -9.95
CA GLU A 165 -8.59 14.62 -8.88
C GLU A 165 -9.41 14.52 -7.59
N ALA A 166 -9.52 13.31 -7.05
CA ALA A 166 -10.23 13.00 -5.82
C ALA A 166 -9.33 12.21 -4.87
N ARG A 167 -9.32 12.54 -3.58
CA ARG A 167 -8.58 11.81 -2.53
C ARG A 167 -9.42 11.69 -1.27
N VAL A 168 -9.28 10.58 -0.56
CA VAL A 168 -9.91 10.36 0.75
C VAL A 168 -9.25 11.28 1.77
N GLN A 169 -10.05 11.84 2.68
CA GLN A 169 -9.58 12.62 3.81
C GLN A 169 -9.60 11.74 5.06
N VAL A 170 -8.50 11.72 5.80
CA VAL A 170 -8.41 11.01 7.07
C VAL A 170 -9.11 11.83 8.15
N GLU A 171 -10.21 11.30 8.67
CA GLU A 171 -10.91 11.87 9.82
C GLU A 171 -10.48 11.12 11.09
N PHE A 172 -9.83 11.81 12.03
CA PHE A 172 -9.50 11.24 13.35
C PHE A 172 -10.71 11.26 14.30
N THR A 173 -11.82 11.86 13.88
CA THR A 173 -13.06 11.91 14.65
C THR A 173 -13.89 10.69 14.29
N ARG A 174 -14.09 9.76 15.24
CA ARG A 174 -14.99 8.61 15.04
C ARG A 174 -16.42 9.12 14.79
N PRO A 175 -17.01 8.92 13.61
CA PRO A 175 -18.45 9.02 13.46
C PRO A 175 -19.07 7.80 14.14
N ALA A 176 -20.15 7.98 14.91
CA ALA A 176 -20.91 6.85 15.43
C ALA A 176 -21.42 6.00 14.25
N GLY A 177 -20.98 4.74 14.15
CA GLY A 177 -21.49 3.78 13.17
C GLY A 177 -20.58 3.40 12.01
N HIS A 178 -19.35 3.94 11.89
CA HIS A 178 -18.37 3.36 10.96
C HIS A 178 -17.75 2.12 11.63
N ARG A 179 -18.24 0.93 11.29
CA ARG A 179 -17.52 -0.31 11.56
C ARG A 179 -16.32 -0.30 10.63
N ASP A 180 -15.11 -0.11 11.18
CA ASP A 180 -13.90 -0.48 10.45
C ASP A 180 -14.03 -1.95 10.07
N ALA A 181 -14.03 -2.25 8.77
CA ALA A 181 -14.09 -3.63 8.27
C ALA A 181 -12.89 -4.49 8.72
N ALA A 182 -11.91 -3.89 9.41
CA ALA A 182 -10.78 -4.57 10.04
C ALA A 182 -11.10 -5.18 11.44
N LEU A 183 -12.32 -5.02 11.96
CA LEU A 183 -12.70 -5.49 13.30
C LEU A 183 -14.02 -6.28 13.32
N VAL A 184 -14.27 -7.10 12.31
CA VAL A 184 -15.32 -8.14 12.40
C VAL A 184 -14.66 -9.44 12.85
N HIS A 185 -14.32 -9.51 14.14
CA HIS A 185 -14.26 -10.80 14.81
C HIS A 185 -15.66 -11.01 15.38
N GLU A 186 -16.47 -11.83 14.72
CA GLU A 186 -17.63 -12.42 15.39
C GLU A 186 -17.02 -13.36 16.45
N PRO A 187 -17.17 -13.09 17.75
CA PRO A 187 -16.76 -14.07 18.73
C PRO A 187 -17.63 -15.31 18.49
N ASP A 188 -16.98 -16.43 18.19
CA ASP A 188 -17.62 -17.73 18.20
C ASP A 188 -18.04 -17.99 19.64
N GLU A 189 -19.30 -17.69 19.98
CA GLU A 189 -19.92 -18.15 21.22
C GLU A 189 -20.19 -19.64 21.07
N THR A 190 -19.16 -20.44 21.33
CA THR A 190 -19.35 -21.80 21.84
C THR A 190 -18.96 -21.81 23.32
N ASP A 191 -20.04 -21.77 24.09
CA ASP A 191 -20.15 -21.99 25.53
C ASP A 191 -19.64 -23.40 25.89
N ASP A 192 -18.85 -23.46 26.98
CA ASP A 192 -18.74 -24.53 28.01
C ASP A 192 -18.43 -25.99 27.56
N GLU A 193 -17.57 -26.78 28.22
CA GLU A 193 -17.34 -26.90 29.66
C GLU A 193 -15.86 -27.24 29.95
N THR A 194 -15.29 -26.55 30.95
CA THR A 194 -14.13 -27.03 31.70
C THR A 194 -14.58 -28.12 32.66
N ASP A 195 -14.18 -29.37 32.43
CA ASP A 195 -14.09 -30.37 33.49
C ASP A 195 -12.60 -30.63 33.80
N ASP A 196 -12.25 -30.18 35.01
CA ASP A 196 -11.07 -30.52 35.77
C ASP A 196 -11.20 -31.99 36.21
N ASP A 197 -10.29 -32.84 35.75
CA ASP A 197 -9.95 -34.05 36.48
C ASP A 197 -8.44 -34.25 36.40
N THR A 198 -7.80 -33.67 37.41
CA THR A 198 -6.45 -34.01 37.84
C THR A 198 -6.52 -35.39 38.50
N ASP A 199 -5.89 -36.41 37.91
CA ASP A 199 -5.55 -37.64 38.64
C ASP A 199 -4.03 -37.89 38.50
N GLU A 200 -3.30 -37.51 39.54
CA GLU A 200 -1.97 -38.05 39.81
C GLU A 200 -2.17 -39.45 40.42
N THR A 201 -1.53 -40.48 39.88
CA THR A 201 -0.74 -41.44 40.66
C THR A 201 0.01 -42.43 39.76
N ASP A 202 1.32 -42.47 39.99
CA ASP A 202 2.22 -43.62 40.09
C ASP A 202 2.11 -44.79 39.10
N ASP A 203 3.14 -44.95 38.27
CA ASP A 203 3.69 -46.29 38.01
C ASP A 203 5.22 -46.25 37.93
N ASP A 204 5.81 -47.04 38.82
CA ASP A 204 7.23 -47.22 39.10
C ASP A 204 7.93 -48.10 38.04
N SER A 205 9.26 -47.95 37.97
CA SER A 205 10.27 -48.92 37.45
C SER A 205 10.41 -48.98 35.91
N ASP A 206 11.60 -49.07 35.32
CA ASP A 206 12.83 -49.74 35.75
C ASP A 206 14.10 -48.97 35.34
N GLU A 207 15.11 -49.17 36.18
CA GLU A 207 16.52 -48.83 36.01
C GLU A 207 17.13 -49.50 34.77
N ASP A 208 18.04 -48.81 34.08
CA ASP A 208 19.20 -49.46 33.49
C ASP A 208 20.38 -48.48 33.46
N ASP A 209 21.34 -48.77 34.34
CA ASP A 209 22.68 -48.21 34.43
C ASP A 209 23.46 -48.33 33.11
N ILE A 210 24.17 -47.27 32.72
CA ILE A 210 25.49 -47.40 32.08
C ILE A 210 26.41 -46.22 32.40
N ASP A 211 27.26 -46.43 33.41
CA ASP A 211 28.67 -46.06 33.56
C ASP A 211 29.23 -44.75 32.97
N GLU A 212 29.40 -43.82 33.91
CA GLU A 212 30.51 -42.91 34.18
C GLU A 212 31.91 -43.29 33.63
N LEU A 213 32.53 -42.40 32.85
CA LEU A 213 33.97 -42.06 32.82
C LEU A 213 34.11 -40.70 32.11
N GLY A 214 34.74 -39.63 32.57
CA GLY A 214 35.51 -39.29 33.76
C GLY A 214 36.15 -37.90 33.52
N SER A 215 36.38 -37.14 34.60
CA SER A 215 37.36 -36.04 34.79
C SER A 215 37.60 -35.07 33.61
N GLY A 216 37.22 -33.78 33.67
CA GLY A 216 37.80 -32.80 34.59
C GLY A 216 39.03 -32.13 33.96
N LEU A 217 38.99 -30.79 33.77
CA LEU A 217 40.03 -29.81 34.13
C LEU A 217 39.74 -28.43 33.50
N ASP A 218 40.26 -27.44 34.22
CA ASP A 218 39.88 -26.04 34.37
C ASP A 218 39.97 -25.08 33.16
N PRO A 219 39.33 -23.89 33.28
CA PRO A 219 39.59 -22.74 32.44
C PRO A 219 40.87 -22.01 32.87
N GLU A 220 41.35 -21.15 31.95
CA GLU A 220 42.36 -20.09 32.08
C GLU A 220 43.62 -20.25 31.21
N ASP A 221 43.88 -19.11 30.56
CA ASP A 221 45.19 -18.53 30.27
C ASP A 221 45.87 -18.69 28.90
N MET A 222 46.10 -17.50 28.32
CA MET A 222 47.25 -17.01 27.56
C MET A 222 46.89 -16.43 26.19
N HIS A 223 46.77 -15.09 26.09
CA HIS A 223 47.85 -14.14 25.71
C HIS A 223 48.29 -14.37 24.24
N ASP A 224 48.36 -13.42 23.31
CA ASP A 224 48.73 -12.00 23.30
C ASP A 224 48.35 -11.50 21.87
N GLU A 225 47.61 -10.42 21.67
CA GLU A 225 48.10 -9.04 21.47
C GLU A 225 49.12 -8.85 20.31
N HIS A 226 48.73 -8.20 19.21
CA HIS A 226 49.27 -6.89 18.79
C HIS A 226 48.68 -6.34 17.47
N HIS A 227 48.15 -5.11 17.61
CA HIS A 227 47.94 -4.03 16.63
C HIS A 227 49.28 -3.56 15.97
N PRO A 228 49.40 -2.45 15.19
CA PRO A 228 48.44 -1.62 14.41
C PRO A 228 49.00 -1.15 13.02
N ALA A 229 48.24 -0.21 12.40
CA ALA A 229 48.62 0.86 11.45
C ALA A 229 48.59 0.50 9.95
N GLY A 230 48.00 1.28 9.04
CA GLY A 230 47.61 2.69 9.06
C GLY A 230 48.25 3.38 7.85
N SER A 231 47.48 4.01 6.96
CA SER A 231 47.94 5.11 6.11
C SER A 231 46.78 5.83 5.41
N ASP A 232 46.60 7.09 5.82
CA ASP A 232 46.01 8.19 5.06
C ASP A 232 46.47 8.25 3.60
N VAL A 233 45.57 8.70 2.69
CA VAL A 233 45.88 9.76 1.72
C VAL A 233 44.61 10.56 1.40
N ALA A 234 44.66 11.85 1.73
CA ALA A 234 43.77 12.89 1.21
C ALA A 234 44.31 13.43 -0.12
N ASP A 235 43.43 13.81 -1.06
CA ASP A 235 43.68 14.98 -1.91
C ASP A 235 42.35 15.63 -2.33
N ALA A 236 42.33 16.95 -2.17
CA ALA A 236 41.25 17.84 -2.52
C ALA A 236 41.73 18.72 -3.67
N SER A 237 40.91 18.90 -4.72
CA SER A 237 40.77 20.16 -5.50
C SER A 237 39.96 19.93 -6.77
N GLY A 238 38.95 20.77 -7.05
CA GLY A 238 38.24 20.66 -8.35
C GLY A 238 37.03 21.55 -8.60
N ARG A 239 37.15 22.85 -8.33
CA ARG A 239 36.40 24.01 -8.89
C ARG A 239 35.03 23.81 -9.59
N THR A 240 34.09 24.53 -8.99
CA THR A 240 32.99 25.32 -9.57
C THR A 240 33.19 25.82 -11.02
N GLY A 241 32.17 25.60 -11.86
CA GLY A 241 32.05 26.17 -13.19
C GLY A 241 30.59 26.28 -13.63
N ARG A 242 30.01 27.45 -13.41
CA ARG A 242 28.64 27.87 -13.74
C ARG A 242 28.58 28.36 -15.20
N PRO A 243 27.68 27.86 -16.08
CA PRO A 243 27.35 28.59 -17.31
C PRO A 243 26.10 29.47 -17.13
N ALA A 244 26.23 30.69 -17.63
CA ALA A 244 25.28 31.80 -17.59
C ALA A 244 23.96 31.54 -18.38
N PRO A 245 22.88 32.31 -18.10
CA PRO A 245 21.62 32.19 -18.83
C PRO A 245 21.72 32.75 -20.25
N ARG A 246 21.29 31.97 -21.26
CA ARG A 246 21.05 32.48 -22.62
C ARG A 246 19.77 33.32 -22.64
N ARG A 247 19.96 34.61 -22.96
CA ARG A 247 18.93 35.63 -23.18
C ARG A 247 18.39 35.54 -24.62
N ALA A 248 17.12 35.90 -24.77
CA ALA A 248 16.23 35.77 -25.92
C ALA A 248 16.63 36.49 -27.21
N PRO A 249 15.92 36.19 -28.31
CA PRO A 249 15.20 37.21 -29.10
C PRO A 249 13.68 36.97 -28.95
N GLN A 250 12.89 37.86 -28.34
CA GLN A 250 12.35 39.09 -28.95
C GLN A 250 11.97 38.86 -30.43
N ASP A 251 10.76 38.36 -30.73
CA ASP A 251 10.04 38.98 -31.84
C ASP A 251 8.50 38.80 -31.81
N SER A 252 7.87 39.95 -32.00
CA SER A 252 6.60 40.17 -32.72
C SER A 252 5.29 39.53 -32.26
N ARG A 253 4.52 40.36 -31.53
CA ARG A 253 3.06 40.38 -31.48
C ARG A 253 2.42 40.53 -32.89
N PRO A 254 1.13 40.15 -33.04
CA PRO A 254 0.52 39.83 -34.32
C PRO A 254 0.13 41.05 -35.16
N ARG A 255 0.31 40.92 -36.48
CA ARG A 255 -0.32 41.81 -37.45
C ARG A 255 -1.78 41.46 -37.65
N ARG A 256 -2.59 42.45 -37.32
CA ARG A 256 -3.98 42.71 -37.69
C ARG A 256 -4.18 42.69 -39.21
N GLY A 257 -5.23 42.02 -39.66
CA GLY A 257 -5.80 42.09 -41.01
C GLY A 257 -6.50 40.76 -41.32
N GLY A 258 -7.74 40.67 -41.79
CA GLY A 258 -8.72 41.63 -42.25
C GLY A 258 -9.79 40.81 -42.99
N ARG A 259 -11.06 41.07 -42.69
CA ARG A 259 -12.30 40.83 -43.46
C ARG A 259 -12.25 39.88 -44.68
N LYS A 260 -13.12 38.88 -44.69
CA LYS A 260 -14.43 38.96 -45.36
C LYS A 260 -15.39 37.91 -44.79
#